data_AF-A0A8C6I8R0-F1
#
_entry.id   AF-A0A8C6I8R0-F1
#
_cell.length_a   1.000
_cell.length_b   1.000
_cell.length_c   1.000
_cell.angle_alpha   90.00
_cell.angle_beta   90.00
_cell.angle_gamma   90.00
#
_symmetry.space_group_name_H-M   'P 1'
#
loop_
_entity.id
_entity.type
_entity.pdbx_description
1 polymer ?
#
loop_
_entity_poly.entity_id
_entity_poly.type
_entity_poly.pdbx_seq_one_letter_code
_entity_poly.pdbx_strand_id
1 'polypeptide(L)'
;MERYLPVSKKRNSSSSLEKITGSANGNGTLYSEEDSNLEENDFSWGDYLEETGTRAVPHVSFRHVEISIRSNFQPGMKLEVANKNNPDTYWVATIITTCGQLLLLRYCGYGEDRRADFWCDVIIADLHPVGWCTQNNKVLRPPDAIKEKYSDWTDFLIRELTGSRTAPANLLEGVCIAIIHLL
;
A
#
# COMPACT_ATOMS: atom_id res chain seq x y z
N MET A 1 33.25 -50.59 -9.37
CA MET A 1 32.32 -51.71 -9.62
C MET A 1 31.41 -51.78 -8.38
N GLU A 2 30.11 -51.52 -8.34
CA GLU A 2 29.05 -51.04 -9.26
C GLU A 2 27.92 -50.43 -8.39
N ARG A 3 26.92 -49.63 -8.83
CA ARG A 3 26.64 -48.83 -10.04
C ARG A 3 25.69 -47.69 -9.61
N TYR A 4 25.73 -46.51 -10.25
CA TYR A 4 24.69 -45.48 -10.04
C TYR A 4 23.47 -45.76 -10.94
N LEU A 5 22.25 -45.66 -10.39
CA LEU A 5 20.98 -45.70 -11.13
C LEU A 5 20.35 -44.30 -11.19
N PRO A 6 19.72 -43.90 -12.31
CA PRO A 6 19.19 -42.55 -12.49
C PRO A 6 17.77 -42.38 -11.91
N VAL A 7 17.51 -41.25 -11.27
CA VAL A 7 16.16 -40.84 -10.86
C VAL A 7 15.47 -40.12 -12.03
N SER A 8 14.32 -40.64 -12.47
CA SER A 8 13.56 -40.08 -13.59
C SER A 8 12.79 -38.81 -13.21
N LYS A 9 12.84 -37.79 -14.07
CA LYS A 9 11.98 -36.60 -13.96
C LYS A 9 10.50 -37.01 -14.10
N LYS A 10 9.69 -36.77 -13.08
CA LYS A 10 8.22 -36.71 -13.24
C LYS A 10 7.80 -35.27 -13.53
N ARG A 11 7.25 -35.04 -14.72
CA ARG A 11 6.35 -33.92 -14.99
C ARG A 11 5.06 -34.20 -14.22
N ASN A 12 4.45 -33.19 -13.60
CA ASN A 12 3.03 -33.24 -13.28
C ASN A 12 2.41 -31.88 -13.62
N SER A 13 1.22 -31.94 -14.20
CA SER A 13 0.57 -30.85 -14.92
C SER A 13 -0.11 -29.84 -13.99
N SER A 14 -0.24 -28.61 -14.49
CA SER A 14 -1.06 -27.55 -13.92
C SER A 14 -2.54 -27.94 -13.80
N SER A 15 -3.21 -27.49 -12.75
CA SER A 15 -4.66 -27.53 -12.62
C SER A 15 -5.28 -26.30 -13.29
N SER A 16 -6.12 -26.51 -14.30
CA SER A 16 -6.84 -25.42 -14.98
C SER A 16 -7.86 -24.75 -14.05
N LEU A 17 -7.90 -23.43 -14.09
CA LEU A 17 -9.05 -22.64 -13.64
C LEU A 17 -10.10 -22.61 -14.76
N GLU A 18 -11.36 -22.82 -14.39
CA GLU A 18 -12.50 -22.83 -15.32
C GLU A 18 -12.77 -21.41 -15.85
N LYS A 19 -12.95 -21.27 -17.17
CA LYS A 19 -13.58 -20.10 -17.78
C LYS A 19 -14.86 -20.53 -18.50
N ILE A 20 -15.98 -19.95 -18.08
CA ILE A 20 -17.31 -20.21 -18.60
C ILE A 20 -17.43 -19.67 -20.03
N THR A 21 -17.98 -20.48 -20.93
CA THR A 21 -18.18 -20.14 -22.35
C THR A 21 -19.50 -19.39 -22.58
N GLY A 22 -19.42 -18.25 -23.28
CA GLY A 22 -20.57 -17.54 -23.87
C GLY A 22 -20.67 -17.83 -25.37
N SER A 23 -21.90 -17.91 -25.90
CA SER A 23 -22.19 -18.54 -27.21
C SER A 23 -21.85 -17.68 -28.45
N ALA A 24 -21.76 -18.35 -29.59
CA ALA A 24 -21.34 -17.83 -30.89
C ALA A 24 -22.40 -17.01 -31.66
N ASN A 25 -21.94 -16.19 -32.59
CA ASN A 25 -22.37 -16.20 -34.00
C ASN A 25 -21.36 -15.40 -34.85
N GLY A 26 -21.16 -15.79 -36.11
CA GLY A 26 -20.15 -15.20 -36.98
C GLY A 26 -20.70 -14.61 -38.27
N ASN A 27 -19.83 -13.93 -39.02
CA ASN A 27 -19.73 -13.96 -40.49
C ASN A 27 -18.44 -13.23 -40.91
N GLY A 28 -17.78 -13.72 -41.96
CA GLY A 28 -16.45 -13.25 -42.35
C GLY A 28 -16.44 -12.22 -43.48
N THR A 29 -15.38 -11.43 -43.52
CA THR A 29 -14.93 -10.71 -44.73
C THR A 29 -13.41 -10.68 -44.76
N LEU A 30 -12.84 -11.01 -45.91
CA LEU A 30 -11.41 -10.99 -46.18
C LEU A 30 -10.90 -9.54 -46.20
N TYR A 31 -9.90 -9.24 -45.37
CA TYR A 31 -8.99 -8.11 -45.57
C TYR A 31 -7.57 -8.60 -45.35
N SER A 32 -6.65 -8.07 -46.17
CA SER A 32 -5.31 -8.61 -46.38
C SER A 32 -4.44 -8.60 -45.13
N GLU A 33 -3.57 -9.61 -45.04
CA GLU A 33 -2.44 -9.64 -44.11
C GLU A 33 -1.49 -8.47 -44.43
N GLU A 34 -1.29 -7.54 -43.48
CA GLU A 34 0.03 -6.94 -43.23
C GLU A 34 0.05 -6.15 -41.90
N ASP A 35 1.14 -6.39 -41.16
CA ASP A 35 1.70 -5.64 -40.04
C ASP A 35 1.12 -5.75 -38.61
N SER A 36 2.04 -5.83 -37.66
CA SER A 36 1.88 -5.81 -36.20
C SER A 36 1.05 -6.93 -35.55
N ASN A 37 1.44 -8.18 -35.79
CA ASN A 37 1.30 -9.20 -34.75
C ASN A 37 2.29 -8.91 -33.61
N LEU A 38 2.02 -7.82 -32.87
CA LEU A 38 2.65 -7.54 -31.60
C LEU A 38 2.10 -8.56 -30.61
N GLU A 39 2.75 -9.72 -30.56
CA GLU A 39 2.64 -10.60 -29.39
C GLU A 39 3.00 -9.74 -28.17
N GLU A 40 2.01 -9.43 -27.33
CA GLU A 40 2.23 -8.96 -25.96
C GLU A 40 2.90 -10.11 -25.21
N ASN A 41 4.22 -10.26 -25.42
CA ASN A 41 5.08 -11.13 -24.66
C ASN A 41 5.14 -10.56 -23.25
N ASP A 42 4.22 -11.05 -22.43
CA ASP A 42 4.02 -10.66 -21.05
C ASP A 42 5.35 -10.81 -20.28
N PHE A 43 5.78 -9.76 -19.59
CA PHE A 43 7.18 -9.64 -19.19
C PHE A 43 7.57 -10.67 -18.11
N SER A 44 8.44 -11.60 -18.49
CA SER A 44 8.94 -12.65 -17.62
C SER A 44 10.24 -12.24 -16.93
N TRP A 45 10.18 -12.04 -15.61
CA TRP A 45 11.37 -11.84 -14.78
C TRP A 45 12.35 -13.02 -14.84
N GLY A 46 11.88 -14.24 -15.12
CA GLY A 46 12.74 -15.42 -15.22
C GLY A 46 13.65 -15.32 -16.44
N ASP A 47 13.05 -15.11 -17.61
CA ASP A 47 13.75 -15.05 -18.89
C ASP A 47 14.68 -13.83 -18.95
N TYR A 48 14.23 -12.67 -18.43
CA TYR A 48 15.05 -11.46 -18.35
C TYR A 48 16.32 -11.65 -17.49
N LEU A 49 16.22 -12.32 -16.34
CA LEU A 49 17.37 -12.57 -15.47
C LEU A 49 18.36 -13.55 -16.12
N GLU A 50 17.85 -14.57 -16.83
CA GLU A 50 18.68 -15.53 -17.58
C GLU A 50 19.39 -14.86 -18.77
N GLU A 51 18.66 -14.13 -19.62
CA GLU A 51 19.19 -13.44 -20.81
C GLU A 51 20.27 -12.42 -20.43
N THR A 52 20.02 -11.62 -19.38
CA THR A 52 20.98 -10.60 -18.93
C THR A 52 22.12 -11.16 -18.08
N GLY A 53 22.06 -12.45 -17.69
CA GLY A 53 23.00 -13.06 -16.75
C GLY A 53 22.99 -12.41 -15.37
N THR A 54 21.92 -11.72 -15.00
CA THR A 54 21.79 -11.00 -13.73
C THR A 54 21.13 -11.88 -12.67
N ARG A 55 21.25 -11.48 -11.39
CA ARG A 55 20.65 -12.22 -10.27
C ARG A 55 19.75 -11.29 -9.47
N ALA A 56 18.52 -11.76 -9.23
CA ALA A 56 17.60 -11.08 -8.32
C ALA A 56 18.27 -10.80 -6.96
N VAL A 57 18.07 -9.57 -6.46
CA VAL A 57 18.53 -9.19 -5.13
C VAL A 57 17.73 -10.01 -4.08
N PRO A 58 18.39 -10.64 -3.09
CA PRO A 58 17.68 -11.40 -2.05
C PRO A 58 16.63 -10.55 -1.32
N HIS A 59 15.47 -11.14 -0.99
CA HIS A 59 14.40 -10.41 -0.29
C HIS A 59 14.85 -9.78 1.04
N VAL A 60 15.79 -10.42 1.75
CA VAL A 60 16.40 -9.92 2.99
C VAL A 60 17.16 -8.58 2.83
N SER A 61 17.55 -8.21 1.61
CA SER A 61 18.14 -6.89 1.32
C SER A 61 17.10 -5.77 1.39
N PHE A 62 15.81 -6.08 1.27
CA PHE A 62 14.70 -5.14 1.36
C PHE A 62 14.10 -5.16 2.77
N ARG A 63 14.90 -4.76 3.77
CA ARG A 63 14.52 -4.81 5.20
C ARG A 63 13.18 -4.13 5.51
N HIS A 64 12.83 -3.08 4.78
CA HIS A 64 11.53 -2.40 4.89
C HIS A 64 10.35 -3.30 4.51
N VAL A 65 10.51 -4.23 3.56
CA VAL A 65 9.45 -5.20 3.18
C VAL A 65 9.17 -6.18 4.32
N GLU A 66 10.20 -6.71 4.97
CA GLU A 66 10.02 -7.56 6.16
C GLU A 66 9.35 -6.82 7.32
N ILE A 67 9.70 -5.54 7.52
CA ILE A 67 9.03 -4.67 8.49
C ILE A 67 7.56 -4.44 8.09
N SER A 68 7.26 -4.30 6.79
CA SER A 68 5.89 -4.15 6.27
C SER A 68 5.01 -5.36 6.59
N ILE A 69 5.56 -6.56 6.41
CA ILE A 69 4.84 -7.82 6.65
C ILE A 69 4.57 -8.04 8.15
N ARG A 70 5.38 -7.42 9.02
CA ARG A 70 5.19 -7.42 10.49
C ARG A 70 4.38 -6.23 11.01
N SER A 71 4.16 -5.21 10.18
CA SER A 71 3.33 -4.06 10.52
C SER A 71 1.86 -4.50 10.55
N ASN A 72 1.19 -4.26 11.69
CA ASN A 72 -0.23 -4.55 11.85
C ASN A 72 -1.14 -3.40 11.38
N PHE A 73 -0.59 -2.34 10.79
CA PHE A 73 -1.37 -1.31 10.10
C PHE A 73 -2.11 -1.93 8.91
N GLN A 74 -3.34 -1.49 8.67
CA GLN A 74 -4.17 -1.93 7.56
C GLN A 74 -4.71 -0.70 6.80
N PRO A 75 -4.84 -0.78 5.46
CA PRO A 75 -5.62 0.19 4.70
C PRO A 75 -7.01 0.43 5.32
N GLY A 76 -7.46 1.67 5.32
CA GLY A 76 -8.71 2.11 5.96
C GLY A 76 -8.61 2.44 7.45
N MET A 77 -7.48 2.14 8.13
CA MET A 77 -7.24 2.64 9.48
C MET A 77 -7.07 4.17 9.48
N LYS A 78 -7.51 4.85 10.55
CA LYS A 78 -7.41 6.30 10.73
C LYS A 78 -6.47 6.67 11.88
N LEU A 79 -5.75 7.78 11.72
CA LEU A 79 -4.80 8.31 12.70
C LEU A 79 -4.72 9.84 12.61
N GLU A 80 -4.13 10.49 13.62
CA GLU A 80 -3.86 11.92 13.64
C GLU A 80 -2.42 12.19 13.18
N VAL A 81 -2.23 13.19 12.31
CA VAL A 81 -0.93 13.59 11.73
C VAL A 81 -0.71 15.08 11.98
N ALA A 82 0.50 15.48 12.38
CA ALA A 82 0.86 16.90 12.46
C ALA A 82 0.81 17.59 11.09
N ASN A 83 0.21 18.79 11.03
CA ASN A 83 0.14 19.59 9.82
C ASN A 83 1.53 20.17 9.48
N LYS A 84 2.06 19.87 8.28
CA LYS A 84 3.39 20.32 7.81
C LYS A 84 3.64 21.84 7.95
N ASN A 85 2.59 22.65 7.82
CA ASN A 85 2.69 24.11 7.87
C ASN A 85 2.49 24.69 9.29
N ASN A 86 2.01 23.90 10.25
CA ASN A 86 1.76 24.33 11.62
C ASN A 86 1.82 23.12 12.57
N PRO A 87 3.01 22.81 13.14
CA PRO A 87 3.24 21.61 13.96
C PRO A 87 2.40 21.51 15.23
N ASP A 88 1.82 22.61 15.74
CA ASP A 88 0.91 22.57 16.89
C ASP A 88 -0.54 22.16 16.54
N THR A 89 -0.80 21.92 15.26
CA THR A 89 -2.11 21.49 14.76
C THR A 89 -2.02 20.17 14.03
N TYR A 90 -3.04 19.33 14.19
CA TYR A 90 -3.09 18.00 13.61
C TYR A 90 -4.35 17.83 12.77
N TRP A 91 -4.36 16.86 11.86
CA TRP A 91 -5.58 16.43 11.18
C TRP A 91 -5.65 14.91 11.02
N VAL A 92 -6.87 14.38 10.90
CA VAL A 92 -7.08 12.95 10.74
C VAL A 92 -6.79 12.53 9.31
N ALA A 93 -5.93 11.53 9.14
CA ALA A 93 -5.66 10.88 7.87
C ALA A 93 -6.09 9.40 7.90
N THR A 94 -6.39 8.86 6.73
CA THR A 94 -6.66 7.44 6.49
C THR A 94 -5.44 6.81 5.83
N ILE A 95 -5.05 5.62 6.29
CA ILE A 95 -4.03 4.78 5.65
C ILE A 95 -4.60 4.26 4.33
N ILE A 96 -4.00 4.64 3.20
CA ILE A 96 -4.33 4.15 1.87
C ILE A 96 -3.55 2.87 1.57
N THR A 97 -2.24 2.88 1.84
CA THR A 97 -1.32 1.75 1.58
C THR A 97 -0.21 1.71 2.64
N THR A 98 0.26 0.51 2.99
CA THR A 98 1.43 0.26 3.83
C THR A 98 2.62 -0.18 2.99
N CYS A 99 3.79 0.43 3.16
CA CYS A 99 5.06 0.06 2.51
C CYS A 99 6.20 0.14 3.52
N GLY A 100 6.32 -0.90 4.36
CA GLY A 100 7.33 -0.97 5.41
C GLY A 100 7.05 0.01 6.54
N GLN A 101 8.04 0.85 6.81
CA GLN A 101 7.90 2.00 7.71
C GLN A 101 7.16 3.20 7.07
N LEU A 102 6.86 3.14 5.77
CA LEU A 102 6.15 4.21 5.07
C LEU A 102 4.66 3.89 4.97
N LEU A 103 3.83 4.85 5.37
CA LEU A 103 2.39 4.84 5.11
C LEU A 103 2.07 5.84 4.00
N LEU A 104 1.26 5.42 3.04
CA LEU A 104 0.59 6.34 2.12
C LEU A 104 -0.68 6.80 2.83
N LEU A 105 -0.79 8.10 3.11
CA LEU A 105 -1.86 8.70 3.88
C LEU A 105 -2.67 9.67 3.00
N ARG A 106 -3.98 9.74 3.25
CA ARG A 106 -4.88 10.78 2.71
C ARG A 106 -5.62 11.45 3.85
N TYR A 107 -5.62 12.78 3.90
CA TYR A 107 -6.41 13.53 4.90
C TYR A 107 -7.92 13.30 4.69
N CYS A 108 -8.64 13.12 5.80
CA CYS A 108 -10.10 12.98 5.78
C CYS A 108 -10.74 14.26 5.23
N GLY A 109 -11.55 14.10 4.17
CA GLY A 109 -12.23 15.19 3.45
C GLY A 109 -11.90 15.25 1.95
N TYR A 110 -10.74 14.74 1.52
CA TYR A 110 -10.36 14.67 0.10
C TYR A 110 -11.09 13.56 -0.69
N GLY A 111 -11.75 12.62 -0.02
CA GLY A 111 -12.47 11.53 -0.68
C GLY A 111 -11.52 10.61 -1.46
N GLU A 112 -11.76 10.43 -2.76
CA GLU A 112 -10.95 9.57 -3.64
C GLU A 112 -9.86 10.29 -4.46
N ASP A 113 -9.53 11.55 -4.12
CA ASP A 113 -8.46 12.27 -4.82
C ASP A 113 -7.07 11.77 -4.44
N ARG A 114 -6.55 10.85 -5.25
CA ARG A 114 -5.18 10.31 -5.14
C ARG A 114 -4.08 11.36 -5.29
N ARG A 115 -4.38 12.56 -5.80
CA ARG A 115 -3.40 13.67 -5.89
C ARG A 115 -3.12 14.31 -4.53
N ALA A 116 -4.00 14.09 -3.54
CA ALA A 116 -3.84 14.53 -2.16
C ALA A 116 -3.13 13.48 -1.28
N ASP A 117 -2.73 12.33 -1.84
CA ASP A 117 -2.02 11.28 -1.09
C ASP A 117 -0.57 11.70 -0.83
N PHE A 118 -0.08 11.42 0.38
CA PHE A 118 1.30 11.71 0.76
C PHE A 118 1.94 10.55 1.53
N TRP A 119 3.22 10.30 1.26
CA TRP A 119 4.01 9.35 2.04
C TRP A 119 4.41 9.95 3.39
N CYS A 120 4.41 9.11 4.41
CA CYS A 120 4.69 9.45 5.78
C CYS A 120 5.50 8.32 6.44
N ASP A 121 6.59 8.63 7.13
CA ASP A 121 7.44 7.64 7.79
C ASP A 121 7.02 7.49 9.26
N VAL A 122 6.64 6.30 9.69
CA VAL A 122 6.12 6.05 11.05
C VAL A 122 7.14 6.21 12.17
N ILE A 123 8.43 6.31 11.83
CA ILE A 123 9.53 6.53 12.80
C ILE A 123 9.78 8.02 13.00
N ILE A 124 9.65 8.81 11.92
CA ILE A 124 10.08 10.22 11.87
C ILE A 124 8.89 11.18 12.03
N ALA A 125 7.71 10.79 11.55
CA ALA A 125 6.54 11.65 11.57
C ALA A 125 5.79 11.58 12.91
N ASP A 126 5.25 12.72 13.31
CA ASP A 126 4.42 12.86 14.51
C ASP A 126 3.01 12.31 14.22
N LEU A 127 2.85 11.01 14.52
CA LEU A 127 1.64 10.22 14.25
C LEU A 127 1.04 9.71 15.55
N HIS A 128 -0.27 9.87 15.72
CA HIS A 128 -0.97 9.52 16.95
C HIS A 128 -2.29 8.79 16.69
N PRO A 129 -2.78 7.96 17.65
CA PRO A 129 -4.12 7.40 17.56
C PRO A 129 -5.18 8.52 17.59
N VAL A 130 -6.31 8.31 16.91
CA VAL A 130 -7.45 9.23 16.96
C VAL A 130 -7.91 9.43 18.41
N GLY A 131 -8.11 10.69 18.79
CA GLY A 131 -8.44 11.14 20.14
C GLY A 131 -7.22 11.63 20.94
N TRP A 132 -5.99 11.46 20.44
CA TRP A 132 -4.79 11.92 21.13
C TRP A 132 -4.74 13.44 21.30
N CYS A 133 -5.16 14.21 20.30
CA CYS A 133 -5.22 15.67 20.39
C CYS A 133 -6.10 16.15 21.55
N THR A 134 -7.28 15.55 21.72
CA THR A 134 -8.20 15.86 22.83
C THR A 134 -7.57 15.52 24.18
N GLN A 135 -6.82 14.42 24.28
CA GLN A 135 -6.16 14.00 25.51
C GLN A 135 -4.96 14.88 25.87
N ASN A 136 -4.23 15.39 24.88
CA ASN A 136 -2.98 16.15 25.05
C ASN A 136 -3.15 17.67 24.88
N ASN A 137 -4.40 18.15 24.86
CA ASN A 137 -4.75 19.57 24.69
C ASN A 137 -4.14 20.21 23.41
N LYS A 138 -4.10 19.44 22.33
CA LYS A 138 -3.66 19.85 20.99
C LYS A 138 -4.87 20.07 20.07
N VAL A 139 -4.66 20.85 19.00
CA VAL A 139 -5.76 21.34 18.16
C VAL A 139 -5.90 20.50 16.89
N LEU A 140 -7.03 19.82 16.73
CA LEU A 140 -7.46 19.31 15.42
C LEU A 140 -7.87 20.48 14.53
N ARG A 141 -7.25 20.62 13.36
CA ARG A 141 -7.54 21.67 12.39
C ARG A 141 -7.46 21.13 10.95
N PRO A 142 -8.54 21.26 10.15
CA PRO A 142 -8.50 20.84 8.75
C PRO A 142 -7.54 21.68 7.91
N PRO A 143 -6.87 21.09 6.91
CA PRO A 143 -6.30 21.81 5.78
C PRO A 143 -7.34 22.72 5.12
N ASP A 144 -6.90 23.88 4.60
CA ASP A 144 -7.84 24.93 4.16
C ASP A 144 -8.80 24.45 3.04
N ALA A 145 -8.32 23.63 2.10
CA ALA A 145 -9.16 23.02 1.05
C ALA A 145 -10.27 22.07 1.58
N ILE A 146 -10.08 21.46 2.76
CA ILE A 146 -11.13 20.68 3.44
C ILE A 146 -12.08 21.63 4.18
N LYS A 147 -11.55 22.67 4.82
CA LYS A 147 -12.32 23.68 5.55
C LYS A 147 -13.26 24.47 4.63
N GLU A 148 -12.87 24.74 3.40
CA GLU A 148 -13.72 25.37 2.37
C GLU A 148 -14.87 24.45 1.92
N LYS A 149 -14.64 23.13 1.93
CA LYS A 149 -15.62 22.11 1.50
C LYS A 149 -16.63 21.74 2.59
N TYR A 150 -16.23 21.80 3.86
CA TYR A 150 -17.08 21.45 5.00
C TYR A 150 -17.09 22.60 6.03
N SER A 151 -18.16 23.41 6.00
CA SER A 151 -18.36 24.51 6.94
C SER A 151 -18.45 24.05 8.40
N ASP A 152 -19.15 22.94 8.64
CA ASP A 152 -19.05 22.15 9.87
C ASP A 152 -18.16 20.91 9.63
N TRP A 153 -16.85 21.15 9.71
CA TRP A 153 -15.86 20.08 9.65
C TRP A 153 -15.90 19.15 10.89
N THR A 154 -16.56 19.57 11.98
CA THR A 154 -16.62 18.80 13.22
C THR A 154 -17.66 17.69 13.12
N ASP A 155 -18.88 18.00 12.65
CA ASP A 155 -19.88 16.97 12.32
C ASP A 155 -19.37 16.02 11.23
N PHE A 156 -18.75 16.57 10.17
CA PHE A 156 -18.08 15.75 9.15
C PHE A 156 -17.11 14.75 9.79
N LEU A 157 -16.22 15.20 10.67
CA LEU A 157 -15.21 14.33 11.26
C LEU A 157 -15.83 13.31 12.24
N ILE A 158 -16.85 13.68 13.01
CA ILE A 158 -17.60 12.75 13.86
C ILE A 158 -18.22 11.63 13.01
N ARG A 159 -18.88 11.98 11.91
CA ARG A 159 -19.46 11.01 10.96
C ARG A 159 -18.40 10.10 10.33
N GLU A 160 -17.28 10.67 9.91
CA GLU A 160 -16.14 9.97 9.29
C GLU A 160 -15.43 9.01 10.25
N LEU A 161 -15.39 9.35 11.55
CA LEU A 161 -14.79 8.51 12.59
C LEU A 161 -15.75 7.45 13.14
N THR A 162 -17.07 7.68 13.09
CA THR A 162 -18.08 6.75 13.62
C THR A 162 -18.03 5.39 12.93
N GLY A 163 -17.68 4.34 13.68
CA GLY A 163 -17.54 2.98 13.15
C GLY A 163 -16.25 2.72 12.35
N SER A 164 -15.37 3.73 12.24
CA SER A 164 -14.04 3.57 11.62
C SER A 164 -13.08 2.78 12.52
N ARG A 165 -11.99 2.25 11.95
CA ARG A 165 -10.90 1.63 12.71
C ARG A 165 -9.80 2.65 12.95
N THR A 166 -9.46 2.91 14.21
CA THR A 166 -8.30 3.73 14.57
C THR A 166 -7.02 2.89 14.55
N ALA A 167 -5.91 3.47 14.10
CA ALA A 167 -4.59 2.86 14.22
C ALA A 167 -4.21 2.73 15.71
N PRO A 168 -3.93 1.53 16.23
CA PRO A 168 -3.76 1.32 17.65
C PRO A 168 -2.42 1.91 18.16
N ALA A 169 -2.47 2.54 19.33
CA ALA A 169 -1.40 3.34 19.91
C ALA A 169 -0.04 2.62 19.96
N ASN A 170 -0.04 1.32 20.28
CA ASN A 170 1.18 0.51 20.40
C ASN A 170 1.97 0.34 19.08
N LEU A 171 1.36 0.62 17.91
CA LEU A 171 2.06 0.61 16.62
C LEU A 171 2.69 1.97 16.28
N LEU A 172 2.30 3.04 16.98
CA LEU A 172 2.77 4.40 16.78
C LEU A 172 3.79 4.80 17.86
N GLU A 173 3.48 4.48 19.13
CA GLU A 173 4.33 4.79 20.30
C GLU A 173 5.60 3.93 20.38
N GLY A 174 5.53 2.68 19.90
CA GLY A 174 6.65 1.71 20.00
C GLY A 174 7.86 2.03 19.11
N VAL A 175 7.82 3.12 18.35
CA VAL A 175 8.73 3.41 17.24
C VAL A 175 9.73 4.52 17.60
N CYS A 176 9.28 5.59 18.25
CA CYS A 176 10.12 6.76 18.59
C CYS A 176 11.19 6.48 19.67
N ILE A 177 10.97 5.49 20.55
CA ILE A 177 11.86 5.21 21.69
C ILE A 177 13.20 4.60 21.25
N ALA A 178 13.24 3.90 20.11
CA ALA A 178 14.42 3.18 19.66
C ALA A 178 15.60 4.06 19.21
N ILE A 179 15.36 5.34 18.86
CA ILE A 179 16.40 6.26 18.38
C ILE A 179 17.05 7.05 19.51
N ILE A 180 16.30 7.40 20.57
CA ILE A 180 16.81 8.22 21.68
C ILE A 180 17.81 7.44 22.56
N HIS A 181 17.80 6.11 22.51
CA HIS A 181 18.76 5.24 23.22
C HIS A 181 20.00 4.83 22.39
N LEU A 182 20.22 5.43 21.21
CA LEU A 182 21.36 5.13 20.32
C LEU A 182 22.22 6.35 19.97
N LEU A 183 22.08 7.46 20.71
CA LEU A 183 22.95 8.64 20.69
C LEU A 183 23.45 8.95 22.11
#